data_AF-A0A2X4TBP6-F1
#
_entry.id   AF-A0A2X4TBP6-F1
#
_cell.length_a   1.000
_cell.length_b   1.000
_cell.length_c   1.000
_cell.angle_alpha   90.00
_cell.angle_beta   90.00
_cell.angle_gamma   90.00
#
_symmetry.space_group_name_H-M   'P 1'
#
loop_
_entity.id
_entity.type
_entity.pdbx_description
1 polymer ?
#
loop_
_entity_poly.entity_id
_entity_poly.type
_entity_poly.pdbx_seq_one_letter_code
_entity_poly.pdbx_strand_id
1 'polypeptide(L)'
;MVTRSAHAGSGLFKLVPSDEWLVARAAAEWSAKWRQLCEGLDPLAPADEKRLAEIAAAWTDYLHQCKSQGLHFIQPGRFVLPGDMAGAPALQFFPWPDVDAYDESALARADKQTSAGMLRERFNYYCEKVVKGFYKKSFSTL
;
A
#
# COMPACT_ATOMS: atom_id res chain seq x y z
N MET A 1 9.68 -7.42 38.54
CA MET A 1 8.23 -7.19 38.48
C MET A 1 8.00 -5.71 38.27
N VAL A 2 7.94 -5.27 37.00
CA VAL A 2 7.54 -3.91 36.62
C VAL A 2 6.53 -4.09 35.48
N THR A 3 5.31 -3.71 35.77
CA THR A 3 4.15 -3.75 34.89
C THR A 3 4.33 -2.78 33.73
N ARG A 4 4.16 -3.27 32.49
CA ARG A 4 3.78 -2.43 31.34
C ARG A 4 2.40 -2.86 30.88
N SER A 5 1.40 -2.16 31.39
CA SER A 5 0.15 -1.94 30.69
C SER A 5 0.27 -0.59 29.99
N ALA A 6 0.12 -0.55 28.66
CA ALA A 6 -0.51 0.53 27.91
C ALA A 6 -0.31 0.33 26.40
N HIS A 7 -1.44 0.36 25.70
CA HIS A 7 -1.66 0.59 24.28
C HIS A 7 -1.31 -0.51 23.27
N ALA A 8 -2.33 -1.33 23.01
CA ALA A 8 -2.75 -1.65 21.65
C ALA A 8 -2.78 -0.35 20.81
N GLY A 9 -2.03 -0.34 19.71
CA GLY A 9 -1.88 0.83 18.85
C GLY A 9 -0.64 0.69 17.98
N SER A 10 -0.74 -0.12 16.93
CA SER A 10 0.27 -0.17 15.86
C SER A 10 -0.39 -0.78 14.61
N GLY A 11 -1.45 -0.14 14.13
CA GLY A 11 -2.03 -0.41 12.82
C GLY A 11 -1.05 -0.05 11.73
N LEU A 12 -0.43 -1.07 11.15
CA LEU A 12 0.17 -0.93 9.83
C LEU A 12 -0.16 -2.21 9.06
N PHE A 13 -1.29 -2.16 8.34
CA PHE A 13 -1.80 -3.15 7.38
C PHE A 13 -2.08 -4.57 7.90
N LYS A 14 -3.24 -5.13 7.53
CA LYS A 14 -3.40 -6.59 7.48
C LYS A 14 -3.90 -7.07 6.12
N LEU A 15 -2.96 -7.18 5.19
CA LEU A 15 -2.93 -8.26 4.19
C LEU A 15 -1.53 -8.89 4.00
N VAL A 16 -0.50 -8.55 4.80
CA VAL A 16 0.82 -9.24 4.85
C VAL A 16 1.43 -9.06 6.27
N PRO A 17 2.21 -10.03 6.81
CA PRO A 17 2.79 -9.97 8.16
C PRO A 17 3.74 -8.79 8.42
N SER A 18 3.78 -8.36 9.68
CA SER A 18 4.31 -7.08 10.17
C SER A 18 5.84 -6.92 10.18
N ASP A 19 6.60 -7.93 9.78
CA ASP A 19 8.05 -8.00 9.95
C ASP A 19 8.88 -7.71 8.67
N GLU A 20 8.25 -7.53 7.49
CA GLU A 20 8.98 -7.33 6.21
C GLU A 20 8.74 -5.98 5.49
N TRP A 21 7.97 -5.04 6.06
CA TRP A 21 7.69 -3.74 5.43
C TRP A 21 8.38 -2.58 6.16
N LEU A 22 9.68 -2.42 5.96
CA LEU A 22 10.37 -1.17 6.32
C LEU A 22 10.06 -0.09 5.28
N VAL A 23 8.86 0.51 5.34
CA VAL A 23 8.77 1.92 4.97
C VAL A 23 9.50 2.64 6.09
N ALA A 24 10.72 3.09 5.80
CA ALA A 24 11.52 3.87 6.70
C ALA A 24 10.66 4.97 7.33
N ARG A 25 10.96 5.31 8.59
CA ARG A 25 10.40 6.44 9.32
C ARG A 25 10.78 7.75 8.63
N ALA A 26 10.29 7.98 7.42
CA ALA A 26 10.55 9.13 6.60
C ALA A 26 9.81 10.35 7.15
N ALA A 27 10.26 11.54 6.77
CA ALA A 27 9.68 12.79 7.26
C ALA A 27 8.17 12.82 7.03
N ALA A 28 7.40 13.16 8.08
CA ALA A 28 5.94 13.25 8.02
C ALA A 28 5.46 14.10 6.83
N GLU A 29 6.24 15.13 6.48
CA GLU A 29 6.02 16.07 5.38
C GLU A 29 5.90 15.39 4.01
N TRP A 30 6.74 14.40 3.69
CA TRP A 30 6.71 13.77 2.36
C TRP A 30 5.46 12.90 2.15
N SER A 31 4.93 12.35 3.24
CA SER A 31 3.70 11.55 3.22
C SER A 31 2.42 12.39 3.26
N ALA A 32 2.52 13.70 3.53
CA ALA A 32 1.39 14.55 3.85
C ALA A 32 0.33 14.58 2.75
N LYS A 33 0.73 14.74 1.47
CA LYS A 33 -0.21 14.78 0.35
C LYS A 33 -1.00 13.48 0.21
N TRP A 34 -0.34 12.34 0.28
CA TRP A 34 -1.00 11.03 0.22
C TRP A 34 -1.99 10.85 1.37
N ARG A 35 -1.58 11.17 2.61
CA ARG A 35 -2.45 11.10 3.80
C ARG A 35 -3.66 12.02 3.68
N GLN A 36 -3.45 13.27 3.26
CA GLN A 36 -4.53 14.24 3.07
C GLN A 36 -5.54 13.78 2.02
N LEU A 37 -5.08 13.16 0.92
CA LEU A 37 -5.99 12.65 -0.10
C LEU A 37 -6.79 11.42 0.37
N CYS A 38 -6.30 10.68 1.36
CA CYS A 38 -7.03 9.60 2.02
C CYS A 38 -8.11 10.10 2.99
N GLU A 39 -8.06 11.36 3.44
CA GLU A 39 -9.08 11.90 4.35
C GLU A 39 -10.47 11.85 3.71
N GLY A 40 -11.45 11.39 4.49
CA GLY A 40 -12.84 11.27 4.04
C GLY A 40 -13.10 10.13 3.04
N LEU A 41 -12.09 9.33 2.68
CA LEU A 41 -12.30 8.13 1.88
C LEU A 41 -13.04 7.08 2.73
N ASP A 42 -14.10 6.49 2.16
CA ASP A 42 -14.83 5.37 2.77
C ASP A 42 -14.41 4.05 2.08
N PRO A 43 -13.86 3.08 2.81
CA PRO A 43 -13.41 1.79 2.26
C PRO A 43 -14.57 0.91 1.76
N LEU A 44 -15.79 1.13 2.25
CA LEU A 44 -16.97 0.33 1.93
C LEU A 44 -17.89 1.02 0.90
N ALA A 45 -17.66 2.30 0.59
CA ALA A 45 -18.34 2.99 -0.50
C ALA A 45 -17.92 2.44 -1.88
N PRO A 46 -18.76 2.61 -2.93
CA PRO A 46 -18.38 2.31 -4.31
C PRO A 46 -17.07 2.99 -4.70
N ALA A 47 -16.18 2.25 -5.37
CA ALA A 47 -14.87 2.74 -5.76
C ALA A 47 -14.98 3.85 -6.81
N ASP A 48 -14.38 5.00 -6.52
CA ASP A 48 -14.07 6.01 -7.52
C ASP A 48 -12.65 5.74 -8.05
N GLU A 49 -12.57 5.11 -9.22
CA GLU A 49 -11.29 4.73 -9.83
C GLU A 49 -10.35 5.91 -10.04
N LYS A 50 -10.89 7.09 -10.39
CA LYS A 50 -10.10 8.30 -10.62
C LYS A 50 -9.52 8.81 -9.31
N ARG A 51 -10.33 8.82 -8.25
CA ARG A 51 -9.87 9.21 -6.90
C ARG A 51 -8.80 8.25 -6.37
N LEU A 52 -9.00 6.94 -6.54
CA LEU A 52 -8.01 5.94 -6.12
C LEU A 52 -6.70 6.06 -6.91
N ALA A 53 -6.76 6.35 -8.21
CA ALA A 53 -5.57 6.60 -9.02
C ALA A 53 -4.81 7.87 -8.58
N GLU A 54 -5.52 8.95 -8.25
CA GLU A 54 -4.93 10.18 -7.70
C GLU A 54 -4.17 9.92 -6.39
N ILE A 55 -4.79 9.18 -5.46
CA ILE A 55 -4.15 8.82 -4.19
C ILE A 55 -2.94 7.92 -4.41
N ALA A 56 -3.04 6.94 -5.31
CA ALA A 56 -1.93 6.07 -5.65
C ALA A 56 -0.74 6.82 -6.27
N ALA A 57 -1.01 7.85 -7.08
CA ALA A 57 0.03 8.73 -7.61
C ALA A 57 0.76 9.48 -6.48
N ALA A 58 0.02 10.07 -5.52
CA ALA A 58 0.62 10.72 -4.37
C ALA A 58 1.43 9.77 -3.48
N TRP A 59 0.98 8.52 -3.32
CA TRP A 59 1.76 7.46 -2.66
C TRP A 59 3.05 7.15 -3.42
N THR A 60 2.99 7.06 -4.75
CA THR A 60 4.16 6.82 -5.60
C THR A 60 5.16 7.96 -5.51
N ASP A 61 4.69 9.21 -5.49
CA ASP A 61 5.51 10.41 -5.28
C ASP A 61 6.26 10.35 -3.93
N TYR A 62 5.58 9.91 -2.88
CA TYR A 62 6.20 9.69 -1.57
C TYR A 62 7.31 8.62 -1.64
N LEU A 63 7.08 7.50 -2.33
CA LEU A 63 8.11 6.48 -2.52
C LEU A 63 9.32 6.99 -3.32
N HIS A 64 9.09 7.83 -4.34
CA HIS A 64 10.15 8.50 -5.09
C HIS A 64 10.96 9.45 -4.21
N GLN A 65 10.30 10.25 -3.36
CA GLN A 65 10.98 11.13 -2.41
C GLN A 65 11.85 10.32 -1.45
N CYS A 66 11.32 9.27 -0.83
CA CYS A 66 12.09 8.39 0.03
C CYS A 66 13.34 7.83 -0.68
N LYS A 67 13.19 7.34 -1.91
CA LYS A 67 14.32 6.84 -2.72
C LYS A 67 15.36 7.92 -3.00
N SER A 68 14.91 9.14 -3.34
CA SER A 68 15.81 10.27 -3.65
C SER A 68 16.66 10.71 -2.45
N GLN A 69 16.17 10.42 -1.23
CA GLN A 69 16.82 10.75 0.04
C GLN A 69 17.75 9.63 0.52
N GLY A 70 18.02 8.64 -0.33
CA GLY A 70 18.94 7.54 -0.02
C GLY A 70 18.32 6.42 0.82
N LEU A 71 17.01 6.43 1.05
CA LEU A 71 16.36 5.29 1.71
C LEU A 71 16.41 4.06 0.80
N HIS A 72 16.92 2.97 1.35
CA HIS A 72 17.02 1.68 0.68
C HIS A 72 15.78 0.83 0.97
N PHE A 73 15.61 -0.27 0.22
CA PHE A 73 14.49 -1.23 0.37
C PHE A 73 13.08 -0.65 0.15
N ILE A 74 12.96 0.34 -0.74
CA ILE A 74 11.67 0.90 -1.15
C ILE A 74 10.80 -0.18 -1.81
N GLN A 75 9.69 -0.52 -1.16
CA GLN A 75 8.66 -1.41 -1.68
C GLN A 75 7.30 -0.68 -1.76
N PRO A 76 6.45 -1.01 -2.75
CA PRO A 76 6.68 -2.00 -3.80
C PRO A 76 7.59 -1.47 -4.92
N GLY A 77 8.67 -2.18 -5.25
CA GLY A 77 9.75 -1.64 -6.09
C GLY A 77 9.34 -1.16 -7.49
N ARG A 78 8.29 -1.75 -8.08
CA ARG A 78 7.77 -1.32 -9.40
C ARG A 78 7.04 0.02 -9.38
N PHE A 79 6.66 0.54 -8.21
CA PHE A 79 6.09 1.90 -8.13
C PHE A 79 7.13 2.94 -8.53
N VAL A 80 8.38 2.75 -8.10
CA VAL A 80 9.49 3.68 -8.40
C VAL A 80 10.32 3.28 -9.61
N LEU A 81 10.05 2.11 -10.20
CA LEU A 81 10.71 1.56 -11.40
C LEU A 81 9.71 0.74 -12.25
N PRO A 82 8.68 1.38 -12.84
CA PRO A 82 7.53 0.68 -13.43
C PRO A 82 7.85 -0.09 -14.71
N GLY A 83 8.80 0.40 -15.53
CA GLY A 83 9.04 -0.16 -16.87
C GLY A 83 7.74 -0.19 -17.68
N ASP A 84 7.46 -1.33 -18.31
CA ASP A 84 6.25 -1.52 -19.14
C ASP A 84 4.94 -1.49 -18.35
N MET A 85 4.98 -1.51 -17.01
CA MET A 85 3.80 -1.43 -16.15
C MET A 85 3.38 0.01 -15.81
N ALA A 86 4.03 1.01 -16.40
CA ALA A 86 3.69 2.42 -16.16
C ALA A 86 2.21 2.69 -16.47
N GLY A 87 1.49 3.25 -15.50
CA GLY A 87 0.05 3.51 -15.61
C GLY A 87 -0.85 2.29 -15.44
N ALA A 88 -0.31 1.08 -15.27
CA ALA A 88 -1.12 -0.12 -15.08
C ALA A 88 -1.94 -0.03 -13.78
N PRO A 89 -3.20 -0.52 -13.76
CA PRO A 89 -4.02 -0.56 -12.55
C PRO A 89 -3.36 -1.33 -11.39
N ALA A 90 -2.51 -2.31 -11.71
CA ALA A 90 -1.72 -3.07 -10.74
C ALA A 90 -0.71 -2.21 -9.95
N LEU A 91 -0.40 -0.99 -10.39
CA LEU A 91 0.41 -0.01 -9.67
C LEU A 91 -0.42 1.13 -9.08
N GLN A 92 -1.73 0.96 -8.96
CA GLN A 92 -2.65 1.97 -8.43
C GLN A 92 -3.29 1.50 -7.11
N PHE A 93 -2.44 1.15 -6.14
CA PHE A 93 -2.83 0.84 -4.77
C PHE A 93 -1.91 1.54 -3.78
N PHE A 94 -2.33 1.65 -2.52
CA PHE A 94 -1.62 2.41 -1.49
C PHE A 94 -1.97 1.91 -0.09
N PRO A 95 -1.13 2.21 0.93
CA PRO A 95 -1.51 2.09 2.33
C PRO A 95 -2.78 2.87 2.64
N TRP A 96 -3.71 2.26 3.35
CA TRP A 96 -4.77 3.02 3.98
C TRP A 96 -4.30 3.46 5.38
N PRO A 97 -4.11 4.77 5.65
CA PRO A 97 -3.45 5.22 6.87
C PRO A 97 -4.25 4.93 8.15
N ASP A 98 -5.59 5.00 8.07
CA ASP A 98 -6.50 4.85 9.23
C ASP A 98 -7.39 3.60 9.13
N VAL A 99 -6.83 2.50 8.61
CA VAL A 99 -7.59 1.26 8.40
C VAL A 99 -8.15 0.66 9.70
N ASP A 100 -7.47 0.90 10.83
CA ASP A 100 -7.87 0.44 12.16
C ASP A 100 -9.18 1.07 12.67
N ALA A 101 -9.62 2.18 12.05
CA ALA A 101 -10.91 2.78 12.36
C ALA A 101 -12.11 1.93 11.87
N TYR A 102 -11.84 0.89 11.08
CA TYR A 102 -12.85 0.04 10.47
C TYR A 102 -12.78 -1.40 11.01
N ASP A 103 -13.93 -2.07 11.02
CA ASP A 103 -14.00 -3.49 11.40
C ASP A 103 -13.24 -4.37 10.39
N GLU A 104 -12.27 -5.14 10.88
CA GLU A 104 -11.40 -6.01 10.06
C GLU A 104 -12.23 -7.02 9.25
N SER A 105 -13.30 -7.57 9.83
CA SER A 105 -14.19 -8.53 9.17
C SER A 105 -15.02 -7.89 8.06
N ALA A 106 -15.47 -6.65 8.23
CA ALA A 106 -16.15 -5.88 7.19
C ALA A 106 -15.22 -5.59 6.01
N LEU A 107 -13.99 -5.13 6.28
CA LEU A 107 -12.99 -4.89 5.24
C LEU A 107 -12.64 -6.17 4.48
N ALA A 108 -12.43 -7.29 5.18
CA ALA A 108 -12.13 -8.58 4.58
C ALA A 108 -13.23 -9.07 3.63
N ARG A 109 -14.49 -8.74 3.90
CA ARG A 109 -15.66 -9.13 3.10
C ARG A 109 -16.12 -8.06 2.11
N ALA A 110 -15.46 -6.90 2.06
CA ALA A 110 -15.84 -5.81 1.17
C ALA A 110 -15.90 -6.29 -0.30
N ASP A 111 -16.95 -5.90 -1.01
CA ASP A 111 -17.13 -6.27 -2.42
C ASP A 111 -16.02 -5.66 -3.29
N LYS A 112 -15.65 -6.33 -4.38
CA LYS A 112 -14.59 -5.84 -5.30
C LYS A 112 -14.88 -4.46 -5.92
N GLN A 113 -16.14 -4.04 -5.94
CA GLN A 113 -16.57 -2.73 -6.41
C GLN A 113 -16.45 -1.63 -5.35
N THR A 114 -16.09 -1.94 -4.11
CA THR A 114 -15.80 -0.91 -3.09
C THR A 114 -14.35 -0.46 -3.16
N SER A 115 -14.04 0.70 -2.57
CA SER A 115 -12.67 1.22 -2.49
C SER A 115 -11.68 0.19 -1.93
N ALA A 116 -12.00 -0.43 -0.79
CA ALA A 116 -11.14 -1.45 -0.18
C ALA A 116 -11.04 -2.73 -1.03
N GLY A 117 -12.16 -3.19 -1.60
CA GLY A 117 -12.16 -4.37 -2.45
C GLY A 117 -11.31 -4.18 -3.71
N MET A 118 -11.42 -3.04 -4.37
CA MET A 118 -10.64 -2.73 -5.57
C MET A 118 -9.14 -2.61 -5.26
N LEU A 119 -8.76 -1.92 -4.18
CA LEU A 119 -7.36 -1.82 -3.76
C LEU A 119 -6.78 -3.19 -3.42
N ARG A 120 -7.56 -4.04 -2.74
CA ARG A 120 -7.17 -5.44 -2.45
C ARG A 120 -6.96 -6.25 -3.73
N GLU A 121 -7.84 -6.15 -4.71
CA GLU A 121 -7.68 -6.87 -5.99
C GLU A 121 -6.42 -6.42 -6.74
N ARG A 122 -6.14 -5.11 -6.78
CA ARG A 122 -4.92 -4.56 -7.39
C ARG A 122 -3.66 -5.05 -6.67
N PHE A 123 -3.68 -5.05 -5.34
CA PHE A 123 -2.58 -5.58 -4.52
C PHE A 123 -2.36 -7.09 -4.73
N ASN A 124 -3.43 -7.88 -4.71
CA ASN A 124 -3.37 -9.32 -4.95
C ASN A 124 -2.79 -9.63 -6.34
N TYR A 125 -3.25 -8.92 -7.37
CA TYR A 125 -2.70 -9.03 -8.71
C TYR A 125 -1.20 -8.69 -8.74
N TYR A 126 -0.79 -7.62 -8.08
CA TYR A 126 0.61 -7.23 -7.98
C TYR A 126 1.46 -8.35 -7.38
N CYS A 127 1.05 -8.89 -6.23
CA CYS A 127 1.75 -10.00 -5.58
C CYS A 127 1.83 -11.25 -6.48
N GLU A 128 0.72 -11.68 -7.06
CA GLU A 128 0.67 -12.91 -7.85
C GLU A 128 1.36 -12.81 -9.21
N LYS A 129 1.21 -11.69 -9.91
CA LYS A 129 1.67 -11.55 -11.30
C LYS A 129 3.00 -10.83 -11.41
N VAL A 130 3.25 -9.85 -10.54
CA VAL A 130 4.45 -9.02 -10.62
C VAL A 130 5.53 -9.59 -9.72
N VAL A 131 5.24 -9.80 -8.44
CA VAL A 131 6.24 -10.30 -7.48
C VAL A 131 6.58 -11.75 -7.78
N LYS A 132 5.61 -12.68 -7.73
CA LYS A 132 5.89 -14.10 -8.00
C LYS A 132 6.35 -14.35 -9.44
N GLY A 133 5.79 -13.62 -10.41
CA GLY A 133 6.20 -13.72 -11.82
C GLY A 133 7.67 -13.33 -12.03
N PHE A 134 8.12 -12.28 -11.34
CA PHE A 134 9.53 -11.90 -11.34
C PHE A 134 10.44 -12.99 -10.76
N TYR A 135 10.11 -13.54 -9.58
CA TYR A 135 10.91 -14.62 -8.98
C TYR A 135 11.01 -15.85 -9.88
N LYS A 136 9.91 -16.29 -10.49
CA LYS A 136 9.95 -17.39 -11.48
C LYS A 136 10.88 -17.06 -12.64
N LYS A 137 10.71 -15.91 -13.29
CA LYS A 137 11.53 -15.55 -14.46
C LYS A 137 13.02 -15.35 -14.12
N SER A 138 13.32 -14.75 -12.97
CA SER A 138 14.69 -14.40 -12.58
C SER A 138 15.49 -15.56 -12.01
N PHE A 139 14.83 -16.59 -11.46
CA PHE A 139 15.51 -17.70 -10.78
C PHE A 139 15.18 -19.08 -11.38
N SER A 140 14.27 -19.22 -12.35
CA SER A 140 14.04 -20.49 -13.06
C SER A 140 15.06 -20.80 -14.16
N THR A 141 16.11 -19.99 -14.31
CA THR A 141 17.26 -20.26 -15.19
C THR A 141 18.56 -20.47 -14.42
N LEU A 142 18.47 -20.61 -13.09
CA LEU A 142 19.53 -21.14 -12.22
C LEU A 142 19.22 -22.62 -11.93
#